data_AF-A0A7X1ZB30-F1
#
_entry.id   AF-A0A7X1ZB30-F1
#
_cell.length_a   1.000
_cell.length_b   1.000
_cell.length_c   1.000
_cell.angle_alpha   90.00
_cell.angle_beta   90.00
_cell.angle_gamma   90.00
#
_symmetry.space_group_name_H-M   'P 1'
#
loop_
_entity.id
_entity.type
_entity.pdbx_description
1 polymer ?
#
loop_
_entity_poly.entity_id
_entity_poly.type
_entity_poly.pdbx_seq_one_letter_code
_entity_poly.pdbx_strand_id
1 'polypeptide(L)'
;MRRWVSGLWSALTLGGTTLALAALPAGPGAAQSSQWDTDFGPLVLTVRDGDRVTGLYPDYTGRVEATLDRAQRSIAGVWRQPNARMRCEQAYEGSHYWGLVTWSLPDETSLRGQWSYCDNPPGSAGVWNGTFVRGTPPLSTGMGAAPPSAPPSAQSGAPRPDAAETARFLWGQSVDPSRLTVRRDDVTCDGEPDLSLVYLDLDHPEGPFLAVAVREPGAALEEIPVTYLDFDTGGYASLCGSARMVDVSVVGDLEPETVRDLTGFNAPPLCRIGIRLDDGMCDAIWLFGNLGPGFLADLVVGRN
;
A
#
# COMPACT_ATOMS: atom_id res chain seq x y z
N MET A 1 37.42 -4.97 -88.22
CA MET A 1 36.88 -3.94 -87.32
C MET A 1 35.37 -4.15 -87.15
N ARG A 2 34.93 -4.78 -86.06
CA ARG A 2 33.52 -4.93 -85.68
C ARG A 2 33.41 -4.81 -84.15
N ARG A 3 32.55 -3.89 -83.70
CA ARG A 3 32.12 -3.63 -82.30
C ARG A 3 30.98 -4.57 -81.93
N TRP A 4 30.95 -5.19 -80.74
CA TRP A 4 29.79 -5.72 -79.98
C TRP A 4 30.26 -5.90 -78.51
N VAL A 5 29.86 -5.12 -77.49
CA VAL A 5 28.58 -4.99 -76.74
C VAL A 5 28.45 -5.98 -75.55
N SER A 6 28.52 -5.39 -74.35
CA SER A 6 27.76 -5.63 -73.11
C SER A 6 27.85 -6.93 -72.31
N GLY A 7 27.95 -6.76 -70.98
CA GLY A 7 27.55 -7.78 -69.98
C GLY A 7 27.98 -7.47 -68.55
N LEU A 8 27.62 -6.31 -67.98
CA LEU A 8 27.74 -6.09 -66.52
C LEU A 8 26.59 -6.83 -65.81
N TRP A 9 26.92 -7.82 -64.99
CA TRP A 9 25.99 -8.45 -64.06
C TRP A 9 26.11 -7.77 -62.69
N SER A 10 25.08 -7.01 -62.31
CA SER A 10 24.92 -6.50 -60.95
C SER A 10 24.33 -7.60 -60.07
N ALA A 11 25.14 -8.13 -59.15
CA ALA A 11 24.66 -9.01 -58.08
C ALA A 11 24.03 -8.15 -56.97
N LEU A 12 22.70 -8.24 -56.83
CA LEU A 12 21.99 -7.74 -55.65
C LEU A 12 22.24 -8.71 -54.48
N THR A 13 22.94 -8.27 -53.45
CA THR A 13 23.01 -8.95 -52.15
C THR A 13 21.77 -8.58 -51.33
N LEU A 14 20.89 -9.57 -51.11
CA LEU A 14 19.79 -9.49 -50.16
C LEU A 14 20.35 -9.49 -48.73
N GLY A 15 20.46 -8.31 -48.13
CA GLY A 15 20.78 -8.15 -46.71
C GLY A 15 19.59 -8.60 -45.86
N GLY A 16 19.67 -9.81 -45.32
CA GLY A 16 18.73 -10.30 -44.31
C GLY A 16 18.94 -9.54 -42.99
N THR A 17 17.96 -8.72 -42.62
CA THR A 17 17.95 -8.00 -41.34
C THR A 17 17.51 -8.97 -40.24
N THR A 18 18.46 -9.46 -39.45
CA THR A 18 18.16 -10.15 -38.20
C THR A 18 17.63 -9.13 -37.19
N LEU A 19 16.32 -9.16 -36.94
CA LEU A 19 15.70 -8.46 -35.82
C LEU A 19 16.19 -9.12 -34.53
N ALA A 20 17.14 -8.49 -33.85
CA ALA A 20 17.48 -8.82 -32.47
C ALA A 20 16.28 -8.41 -31.59
N LEU A 21 15.56 -9.38 -31.04
CA LEU A 21 14.64 -9.11 -29.94
C LEU A 21 15.48 -8.61 -28.76
N ALA A 22 15.44 -7.31 -28.49
CA ALA A 22 15.94 -6.76 -27.25
C ALA A 22 15.10 -7.33 -26.11
N ALA A 23 15.71 -8.12 -25.23
CA ALA A 23 15.10 -8.53 -23.98
C ALA A 23 14.84 -7.26 -23.15
N LEU A 24 13.58 -6.91 -22.97
CA LEU A 24 13.19 -5.83 -22.05
C LEU A 24 13.66 -6.21 -20.65
N PRO A 25 14.21 -5.26 -19.87
CA PRO A 25 14.54 -5.52 -18.47
C PRO A 25 13.25 -5.94 -17.75
N ALA A 26 13.30 -7.03 -17.00
CA ALA A 26 12.22 -7.41 -16.10
C ALA A 26 11.95 -6.22 -15.18
N GLY A 27 10.74 -5.67 -15.24
CA GLY A 27 10.33 -4.59 -14.36
C GLY A 27 10.45 -5.02 -12.89
N PRO A 28 10.54 -4.06 -11.95
CA PRO A 28 10.55 -4.38 -10.52
C PRO A 28 9.32 -5.24 -10.20
N GLY A 29 9.57 -6.37 -9.52
CA GLY A 29 8.51 -7.29 -9.11
C GLY A 29 7.49 -6.55 -8.25
N ALA A 30 6.21 -6.80 -8.55
CA ALA A 30 5.11 -6.22 -7.80
C ALA A 30 5.22 -6.47 -6.29
N ALA A 31 4.72 -5.52 -5.50
CA ALA A 31 4.58 -5.68 -4.07
C ALA A 31 3.64 -6.86 -3.77
N GLN A 32 4.00 -7.71 -2.81
CA GLN A 32 3.22 -8.88 -2.43
C GLN A 32 3.00 -8.90 -0.93
N SER A 33 1.73 -9.04 -0.52
CA SER A 33 1.31 -8.93 0.88
C SER A 33 0.88 -10.27 1.46
N SER A 34 1.10 -10.44 2.77
CA SER A 34 0.65 -11.57 3.58
C SER A 34 0.10 -11.11 4.92
N GLN A 35 -0.91 -11.82 5.42
CA GLN A 35 -1.51 -11.60 6.73
C GLN A 35 -1.08 -12.72 7.68
N TRP A 36 -0.76 -12.33 8.90
CA TRP A 36 -0.24 -13.18 9.96
C TRP A 36 -1.01 -12.91 11.24
N ASP A 37 -1.34 -13.98 11.96
CA ASP A 37 -1.78 -13.90 13.35
C ASP A 37 -0.54 -14.03 14.25
N THR A 38 -0.27 -13.04 15.09
CA THR A 38 0.97 -12.96 15.89
C THR A 38 0.70 -12.89 17.38
N ASP A 39 1.76 -13.06 18.19
CA ASP A 39 1.72 -12.86 19.64
C ASP A 39 1.21 -11.46 20.06
N PHE A 40 1.17 -10.49 19.13
CA PHE A 40 0.72 -9.12 19.35
C PHE A 40 -0.52 -8.74 18.52
N GLY A 41 -1.18 -9.71 17.88
CA GLY A 41 -2.35 -9.49 17.04
C GLY A 41 -2.06 -9.58 15.54
N PRO A 42 -3.00 -9.15 14.69
CA PRO A 42 -2.88 -9.29 13.24
C PRO A 42 -1.79 -8.38 12.67
N LEU A 43 -0.93 -8.97 11.85
CA LEU A 43 0.16 -8.29 11.15
C LEU A 43 -0.01 -8.46 9.64
N VAL A 44 0.09 -7.36 8.92
CA VAL A 44 0.20 -7.38 7.45
C VAL A 44 1.66 -7.12 7.08
N LEU A 45 2.30 -8.08 6.41
CA LEU A 45 3.65 -7.93 5.84
C LEU A 45 3.57 -7.75 4.33
N THR A 46 4.25 -6.73 3.80
CA THR A 46 4.35 -6.46 2.36
C THR A 46 5.81 -6.50 1.94
N VAL A 47 6.16 -7.38 0.99
CA VAL A 47 7.49 -7.43 0.37
C VAL A 47 7.49 -6.59 -0.91
N ARG A 48 8.47 -5.70 -1.08
CA ARG A 48 8.66 -4.78 -2.21
C ARG A 48 10.10 -4.84 -2.71
N ASP A 49 10.34 -4.45 -3.97
CA ASP A 49 11.68 -4.24 -4.53
C ASP A 49 12.65 -5.42 -4.31
N GLY A 50 12.12 -6.64 -4.47
CA GLY A 50 12.83 -7.89 -4.20
C GLY A 50 12.76 -8.30 -2.74
N ASP A 51 13.40 -7.53 -1.85
CA ASP A 51 13.66 -7.96 -0.48
C ASP A 51 13.32 -6.90 0.60
N ARG A 52 12.78 -5.74 0.25
CA ARG A 52 12.32 -4.78 1.27
C ARG A 52 11.00 -5.27 1.87
N VAL A 53 10.87 -5.26 3.20
CA VAL A 53 9.66 -5.68 3.90
C VAL A 53 9.12 -4.50 4.71
N THR A 54 7.81 -4.28 4.62
CA THR A 54 7.07 -3.38 5.50
C THR A 54 6.02 -4.16 6.27
N GLY A 55 5.75 -3.77 7.50
CA GLY A 55 4.74 -4.38 8.35
C GLY A 55 3.81 -3.35 8.97
N LEU A 56 2.54 -3.73 9.15
CA LEU A 56 1.51 -2.92 9.79
C LEU A 56 0.68 -3.76 10.76
N TYR A 57 0.48 -3.24 11.97
CA TYR A 57 -0.54 -3.67 12.92
C TYR A 57 -1.74 -2.75 12.79
N PRO A 58 -2.84 -3.21 12.16
CA PRO A 58 -4.01 -2.38 11.91
C PRO A 58 -4.61 -1.79 13.20
N ASP A 59 -4.55 -2.56 14.29
CA ASP A 59 -5.29 -2.25 15.51
C ASP A 59 -4.65 -1.16 16.40
N TYR A 60 -3.36 -0.87 16.22
CA TYR A 60 -2.66 0.09 17.09
C TYR A 60 -1.49 0.82 16.41
N THR A 61 -1.54 0.97 15.08
CA THR A 61 -0.60 1.77 14.26
C THR A 61 0.87 1.36 14.33
N GLY A 62 1.17 0.18 14.87
CA GLY A 62 2.51 -0.38 14.90
C GLY A 62 3.04 -0.61 13.49
N ARG A 63 4.27 -0.18 13.21
CA ARG A 63 4.91 -0.31 11.89
C ARG A 63 6.20 -1.10 12.00
N VAL A 64 6.54 -1.80 10.93
CA VAL A 64 7.81 -2.49 10.77
C VAL A 64 8.44 -2.09 9.44
N GLU A 65 9.73 -1.83 9.46
CA GLU A 65 10.56 -1.67 8.26
C GLU A 65 11.74 -2.61 8.36
N ALA A 66 11.86 -3.52 7.40
CA ALA A 66 12.78 -4.63 7.46
C ALA A 66 13.28 -5.04 6.07
N THR A 67 14.21 -5.99 6.05
CA THR A 67 14.73 -6.62 4.84
C THR A 67 14.62 -8.13 4.97
N LEU A 68 14.17 -8.78 3.90
CA LEU A 68 14.10 -10.23 3.72
C LEU A 68 15.45 -10.74 3.21
N ASP A 69 16.10 -11.60 3.98
CA ASP A 69 17.21 -12.42 3.51
C ASP A 69 16.65 -13.80 3.13
N ARG A 70 16.52 -14.04 1.82
CA ARG A 70 16.01 -15.30 1.28
C ARG A 70 16.96 -16.47 1.50
N ALA A 71 18.28 -16.20 1.52
CA ALA A 71 19.28 -17.24 1.70
C ALA A 71 19.29 -17.75 3.15
N GLN A 72 19.15 -16.84 4.11
CA GLN A 72 19.04 -17.15 5.54
C GLN A 72 17.60 -17.43 5.98
N ARG A 73 16.61 -17.23 5.10
CA ARG A 73 15.18 -17.34 5.38
C ARG A 73 14.80 -16.52 6.61
N SER A 74 15.21 -15.26 6.64
CA SER A 74 14.99 -14.37 7.76
C SER A 74 14.52 -12.99 7.31
N ILE A 75 13.83 -12.28 8.19
CA ILE A 75 13.47 -10.88 8.04
C ILE A 75 14.07 -10.14 9.22
N ALA A 76 14.81 -9.06 9.00
CA ALA A 76 15.39 -8.27 10.08
C ALA A 76 15.19 -6.77 9.84
N GLY A 77 14.89 -6.02 10.89
CA GLY A 77 14.58 -4.60 10.77
C GLY A 77 14.25 -3.90 12.07
N VAL A 78 13.50 -2.81 11.94
CA VAL A 78 13.08 -1.92 13.02
C VAL A 78 11.56 -1.94 13.12
N TRP A 79 11.03 -2.09 14.32
CA TRP A 79 9.62 -1.81 14.62
C TRP A 79 9.50 -0.46 15.32
N ARG A 80 8.39 0.24 15.09
CA ARG A 80 8.07 1.51 15.74
C ARG A 80 6.57 1.65 16.00
N GLN A 81 6.21 2.42 17.01
CA GLN A 81 4.83 2.77 17.32
C GLN A 81 4.76 4.13 18.03
N PRO A 82 3.57 4.72 18.24
CA PRO A 82 3.44 5.98 18.95
C PRO A 82 3.79 5.91 20.44
N ASN A 83 3.58 4.76 21.07
CA ASN A 83 3.87 4.54 22.49
C ASN A 83 4.23 3.08 22.78
N ALA A 84 5.23 2.85 23.63
CA ALA A 84 5.60 1.53 24.13
C ALA A 84 6.04 1.60 25.58
N ARG A 85 6.16 0.43 26.23
CA ARG A 85 6.59 0.33 27.64
C ARG A 85 7.93 1.00 27.91
N MET A 86 8.84 0.99 26.93
CA MET A 86 10.16 1.62 27.04
C MET A 86 10.31 2.71 25.99
N ARG A 87 10.69 3.90 26.47
CA ARG A 87 11.06 5.05 25.64
C ARG A 87 12.56 5.05 25.42
N CYS A 88 12.99 5.16 24.18
CA CYS A 88 14.38 5.30 23.77
C CYS A 88 14.86 6.75 23.93
N GLU A 89 16.14 6.92 24.23
CA GLU A 89 16.75 8.25 24.33
C GLU A 89 16.70 8.98 22.99
N GLN A 90 17.08 8.28 21.91
CA GLN A 90 17.08 8.79 20.55
C GLN A 90 15.80 8.39 19.82
N ALA A 91 15.24 9.32 19.05
CA ALA A 91 14.12 9.01 18.17
C ALA A 91 14.62 8.33 16.90
N TYR A 92 13.86 7.35 16.42
CA TYR A 92 14.01 6.76 15.10
C TYR A 92 12.80 7.18 14.27
N GLU A 93 13.05 7.90 13.17
CA GLU A 93 12.01 8.42 12.26
C GLU A 93 10.84 9.11 13.00
N GLY A 94 11.17 9.96 13.98
CA GLY A 94 10.18 10.74 14.72
C GLY A 94 9.55 10.04 15.93
N SER A 95 9.73 8.71 16.11
CA SER A 95 9.26 8.02 17.31
C SER A 95 10.38 7.73 18.30
N HIS A 96 10.13 7.95 19.59
CA HIS A 96 10.99 7.47 20.68
C HIS A 96 10.62 6.05 21.15
N TYR A 97 9.67 5.39 20.50
CA TYR A 97 9.17 4.06 20.87
C TYR A 97 9.38 3.12 19.71
N TRP A 98 10.60 2.60 19.63
CA TRP A 98 11.06 1.73 18.56
C TRP A 98 11.98 0.64 19.13
N GLY A 99 12.31 -0.33 18.29
CA GLY A 99 13.33 -1.31 18.59
C GLY A 99 13.62 -2.22 17.41
N LEU A 100 14.48 -3.22 17.63
CA LEU A 100 14.88 -4.15 16.58
C LEU A 100 14.00 -5.39 16.58
N VAL A 101 13.79 -5.95 15.40
CA VAL A 101 13.09 -7.22 15.19
C VAL A 101 13.87 -8.12 14.25
N THR A 102 13.90 -9.42 14.56
CA THR A 102 14.37 -10.46 13.65
C THR A 102 13.37 -11.60 13.66
N TRP A 103 12.89 -11.99 12.49
CA TRP A 103 12.08 -13.18 12.25
C TRP A 103 12.87 -14.22 11.45
N SER A 104 12.72 -15.48 11.83
CA SER A 104 13.07 -16.63 11.02
C SER A 104 11.81 -17.23 10.38
N LEU A 105 11.94 -17.70 9.14
CA LEU A 105 10.88 -18.27 8.33
C LEU A 105 11.17 -19.76 8.06
N PRO A 106 10.97 -20.64 9.06
CA PRO A 106 11.30 -22.06 8.92
C PRO A 106 10.50 -22.73 7.80
N ASP A 107 9.31 -22.23 7.51
CA ASP A 107 8.42 -22.64 6.44
C ASP A 107 7.58 -21.44 5.96
N GLU A 108 6.67 -21.65 5.02
CA GLU A 108 5.81 -20.58 4.48
C GLU A 108 4.67 -20.19 5.43
N THR A 109 4.43 -20.97 6.48
CA THR A 109 3.28 -20.82 7.39
C THR A 109 3.64 -20.33 8.78
N SER A 110 4.92 -20.27 9.09
CA SER A 110 5.43 -19.99 10.43
C SER A 110 6.41 -18.82 10.41
N LEU A 111 6.21 -17.89 11.34
CA LEU A 111 7.09 -16.76 11.58
C LEU A 111 7.55 -16.84 13.04
N ARG A 112 8.86 -16.95 13.27
CA ARG A 112 9.44 -17.08 14.62
C ARG A 112 10.38 -15.93 14.90
N GLY A 113 10.00 -15.08 15.84
CA GLY A 113 10.67 -13.79 16.03
C GLY A 113 11.23 -13.54 17.39
N GLN A 114 12.13 -12.58 17.40
CA GLN A 114 12.74 -11.99 18.56
C GLN A 114 12.75 -10.47 18.38
N TRP A 115 12.55 -9.75 19.47
CA TRP A 115 12.52 -8.30 19.43
C TRP A 115 13.14 -7.67 20.66
N SER A 116 13.42 -6.39 20.54
CA SER A 116 14.04 -5.56 21.57
C SER A 116 13.45 -4.16 21.58
N TYR A 117 13.80 -3.38 22.59
CA TYR A 117 13.62 -1.93 22.59
C TYR A 117 14.91 -1.24 22.21
N CYS A 118 14.81 -0.14 21.48
CA CYS A 118 15.93 0.69 21.07
C CYS A 118 16.99 -0.12 20.32
N ASP A 119 18.25 0.17 20.57
CA ASP A 119 19.43 -0.48 20.00
C ASP A 119 19.82 -1.78 20.70
N ASN A 120 19.03 -2.25 21.67
CA ASN A 120 19.32 -3.53 22.31
C ASN A 120 19.24 -4.69 21.30
N PRO A 121 20.05 -5.75 21.48
CA PRO A 121 19.98 -6.91 20.60
C PRO A 121 18.58 -7.55 20.58
N PRO A 122 18.08 -8.00 19.41
CA PRO A 122 16.83 -8.76 19.32
C PRO A 122 16.80 -9.92 20.31
N GLY A 123 15.65 -10.12 20.97
CA GLY A 123 15.44 -11.17 21.97
C GLY A 123 15.63 -10.68 23.41
N SER A 124 16.20 -9.49 23.61
CA SER A 124 16.32 -8.86 24.93
C SER A 124 14.97 -8.45 25.54
N ALA A 125 13.95 -8.16 24.73
CA ALA A 125 12.61 -7.85 25.21
C ALA A 125 11.67 -9.06 25.19
N GLY A 126 11.80 -9.94 24.20
CA GLY A 126 11.02 -11.18 24.15
C GLY A 126 10.96 -11.82 22.76
N VAL A 127 9.99 -12.72 22.63
CA VAL A 127 9.66 -13.40 21.37
C VAL A 127 8.50 -12.71 20.66
N TRP A 128 8.43 -12.92 19.34
CA TRP A 128 7.40 -12.38 18.47
C TRP A 128 7.09 -13.39 17.37
N ASN A 129 6.25 -14.35 17.67
CA ASN A 129 5.88 -15.41 16.73
C ASN A 129 4.59 -15.06 15.98
N GLY A 130 4.35 -15.75 14.89
CA GLY A 130 3.11 -15.68 14.15
C GLY A 130 2.87 -16.87 13.24
N THR A 131 1.61 -17.04 12.88
CA THR A 131 1.11 -18.07 11.96
C THR A 131 0.49 -17.39 10.75
N PHE A 132 0.79 -17.91 9.57
CA PHE A 132 0.26 -17.39 8.33
C PHE A 132 -1.26 -17.58 8.26
N VAL A 133 -1.96 -16.56 7.75
CA VAL A 133 -3.41 -16.58 7.54
C VAL A 133 -3.74 -16.64 6.06
N ARG A 134 -3.26 -15.66 5.27
CA ARG A 134 -3.54 -15.53 3.83
C ARG A 134 -2.57 -14.61 3.09
N GLY A 135 -2.62 -14.62 1.76
CA GLY A 135 -1.79 -13.80 0.88
C GLY A 135 -0.59 -14.56 0.29
N THR A 136 0.50 -13.86 -0.01
CA THR A 136 1.75 -14.48 -0.50
C THR A 136 2.81 -14.45 0.61
N PRO A 137 3.23 -15.59 1.17
CA PRO A 137 4.29 -15.65 2.17
C PRO A 137 5.59 -14.98 1.66
N PRO A 138 6.38 -14.32 2.52
CA PRO A 138 7.57 -13.57 2.10
C PRO A 138 8.55 -14.37 1.25
N LEU A 139 8.79 -15.64 1.57
CA LEU A 139 9.72 -16.50 0.82
C LEU A 139 9.24 -16.84 -0.59
N SER A 140 7.92 -16.82 -0.81
CA SER A 140 7.28 -17.15 -2.10
C SER A 140 7.14 -15.90 -3.00
N THR A 141 7.45 -14.72 -2.48
CA THR A 141 7.40 -13.48 -3.27
C THR A 141 8.48 -13.47 -4.36
N GLY A 142 8.21 -12.86 -5.52
CA GLY A 142 9.12 -12.80 -6.67
C GLY A 142 9.38 -14.13 -7.40
N MET A 143 8.93 -15.27 -6.85
CA MET A 143 8.87 -16.53 -7.57
C MET A 143 7.63 -16.47 -8.46
N GLY A 144 7.82 -16.12 -9.74
CA GLY A 144 6.76 -15.84 -10.71
C GLY A 144 5.48 -16.62 -10.45
N ALA A 145 4.47 -15.92 -9.93
CA ALA A 145 3.15 -16.51 -9.76
C ALA A 145 2.70 -17.02 -11.12
N ALA A 146 2.29 -18.29 -11.18
CA ALA A 146 1.48 -18.76 -12.29
C ALA A 146 0.32 -17.76 -12.47
N PRO A 147 -0.08 -17.43 -13.71
CA PRO A 147 -1.18 -16.50 -13.94
C PRO A 147 -2.37 -16.91 -13.08
N PRO A 148 -3.02 -15.97 -12.36
CA PRO A 148 -4.16 -16.31 -11.54
C PRO A 148 -5.15 -17.05 -12.42
N SER A 149 -5.51 -18.26 -11.98
CA SER A 149 -6.66 -18.96 -12.54
C SER A 149 -7.83 -17.98 -12.48
N ALA A 150 -8.53 -17.81 -13.60
CA ALA A 150 -9.65 -16.89 -13.72
C ALA A 150 -10.54 -16.92 -12.46
N PRO A 151 -10.99 -15.75 -11.94
CA PRO A 151 -11.91 -15.72 -10.82
C PRO A 151 -13.13 -16.60 -11.15
N PRO A 152 -13.65 -17.39 -10.19
CA PRO A 152 -14.93 -18.03 -10.40
C PRO A 152 -15.96 -16.93 -10.73
N SER A 153 -16.60 -17.11 -11.88
CA SER A 153 -17.63 -16.21 -12.38
C SER A 153 -18.72 -16.02 -11.32
N ALA A 154 -19.05 -14.75 -11.06
CA ALA A 154 -20.26 -14.23 -10.44
C ALA A 154 -21.17 -15.26 -9.73
N GLN A 155 -21.14 -15.24 -8.40
CA GLN A 155 -22.36 -15.56 -7.64
C GLN A 155 -23.05 -14.25 -7.25
N SER A 156 -24.18 -14.02 -7.92
CA SER A 156 -25.22 -13.08 -7.53
C SER A 156 -25.83 -13.47 -6.17
N GLY A 157 -26.06 -12.52 -5.27
CA GLY A 157 -27.18 -12.68 -4.33
C GLY A 157 -27.11 -12.06 -2.93
N ALA A 158 -26.00 -11.48 -2.48
CA ALA A 158 -25.99 -10.74 -1.21
C ALA A 158 -26.22 -9.24 -1.46
N PRO A 159 -27.08 -8.54 -0.68
CA PRO A 159 -27.12 -7.08 -0.69
C PRO A 159 -25.71 -6.55 -0.41
N ARG A 160 -25.20 -5.68 -1.27
CA ARG A 160 -23.92 -5.00 -1.01
C ARG A 160 -24.11 -4.14 0.25
N PRO A 161 -23.20 -4.23 1.25
CA PRO A 161 -23.22 -3.32 2.38
C PRO A 161 -23.32 -1.88 1.91
N ASP A 162 -24.30 -1.14 2.43
CA ASP A 162 -24.42 0.27 2.12
C ASP A 162 -23.36 1.09 2.87
N ALA A 163 -23.25 2.38 2.57
CA ALA A 163 -22.25 3.24 3.18
C ALA A 163 -22.40 3.32 4.72
N ALA A 164 -23.61 3.17 5.24
CA ALA A 164 -23.86 3.22 6.67
C ALA A 164 -23.42 1.94 7.37
N GLU A 165 -23.62 0.77 6.75
CA GLU A 165 -23.08 -0.50 7.25
C GLU A 165 -21.55 -0.46 7.28
N THR A 166 -20.95 0.00 6.18
CA THR A 166 -19.48 0.12 6.07
C THR A 166 -18.92 1.07 7.12
N ALA A 167 -19.51 2.26 7.27
CA ALA A 167 -19.07 3.24 8.26
C ALA A 167 -19.23 2.72 9.69
N ARG A 168 -20.34 2.04 10.01
CA ARG A 168 -20.54 1.45 11.35
C ARG A 168 -19.58 0.32 11.67
N PHE A 169 -19.15 -0.43 10.66
CA PHE A 169 -18.14 -1.45 10.83
C PHE A 169 -16.78 -0.81 11.17
N LEU A 170 -16.37 0.22 10.41
CA LEU A 170 -15.06 0.86 10.55
C LEU A 170 -14.93 1.75 11.78
N TRP A 171 -15.95 2.55 12.08
CA TRP A 171 -15.91 3.59 13.12
C TRP A 171 -16.96 3.40 14.23
N GLY A 172 -17.58 2.22 14.26
CA GLY A 172 -18.49 1.80 15.33
C GLY A 172 -19.97 2.17 15.12
N GLN A 173 -20.83 1.59 15.97
CA GLN A 173 -22.29 1.68 15.82
C GLN A 173 -22.86 3.11 15.99
N SER A 174 -22.08 4.00 16.62
CA SER A 174 -22.49 5.37 16.95
C SER A 174 -22.06 6.42 15.91
N VAL A 175 -21.58 6.00 14.74
CA VAL A 175 -21.19 6.92 13.65
C VAL A 175 -22.31 7.91 13.35
N ASP A 176 -21.97 9.20 13.40
CA ASP A 176 -22.86 10.30 13.08
C ASP A 176 -22.88 10.54 11.56
N PRO A 177 -24.01 10.30 10.85
CA PRO A 177 -24.08 10.50 9.41
C PRO A 177 -23.84 11.94 8.97
N SER A 178 -24.02 12.92 9.86
CA SER A 178 -23.76 14.34 9.54
C SER A 178 -22.27 14.66 9.40
N ARG A 179 -21.40 13.75 9.89
CA ARG A 179 -19.94 13.83 9.82
C ARG A 179 -19.34 12.91 8.77
N LEU A 180 -20.18 12.24 7.99
CA LEU A 180 -19.79 11.28 6.96
C LEU A 180 -20.07 11.86 5.58
N THR A 181 -19.04 11.93 4.74
CA THR A 181 -19.19 12.15 3.30
C THR A 181 -18.95 10.85 2.55
N VAL A 182 -19.83 10.58 1.60
CA VAL A 182 -19.81 9.37 0.78
C VAL A 182 -19.67 9.75 -0.68
N ARG A 183 -18.74 9.10 -1.38
CA ARG A 183 -18.51 9.24 -2.82
C ARG A 183 -18.53 7.87 -3.49
N ARG A 184 -18.79 7.87 -4.79
CA ARG A 184 -18.83 6.66 -5.62
C ARG A 184 -18.17 6.95 -6.95
N ASP A 185 -16.90 6.63 -7.02
CA ASP A 185 -16.00 6.98 -8.11
C ASP A 185 -14.94 5.88 -8.22
N ASP A 186 -14.35 5.71 -9.40
CA ASP A 186 -13.29 4.72 -9.67
C ASP A 186 -11.93 5.28 -9.21
N VAL A 187 -11.72 5.36 -7.90
CA VAL A 187 -10.49 5.92 -7.28
C VAL A 187 -9.36 4.89 -7.18
N THR A 188 -9.66 3.63 -7.50
CA THR A 188 -8.70 2.54 -7.66
C THR A 188 -8.31 2.30 -9.13
N CYS A 189 -8.95 2.97 -10.09
CA CYS A 189 -8.72 2.84 -11.52
C CYS A 189 -8.87 1.38 -12.01
N ASP A 190 -9.75 0.60 -11.39
CA ASP A 190 -10.02 -0.80 -11.75
C ASP A 190 -11.17 -0.94 -12.76
N GLY A 191 -11.84 0.17 -13.08
CA GLY A 191 -12.95 0.25 -14.02
C GLY A 191 -14.33 0.05 -13.36
N GLU A 192 -14.40 -0.18 -12.05
CA GLU A 192 -15.64 -0.20 -11.28
C GLU A 192 -15.70 0.95 -10.25
N PRO A 193 -16.88 1.54 -9.99
CA PRO A 193 -16.99 2.59 -8.98
C PRO A 193 -16.79 2.06 -7.56
N ASP A 194 -15.78 2.58 -6.87
CA ASP A 194 -15.51 2.30 -5.46
C ASP A 194 -16.51 3.01 -4.55
N LEU A 195 -16.57 2.60 -3.29
CA LEU A 195 -17.21 3.35 -2.22
C LEU A 195 -16.14 4.08 -1.41
N SER A 196 -16.03 5.40 -1.57
CA SER A 196 -15.15 6.23 -0.75
C SER A 196 -15.94 6.85 0.40
N LEU A 197 -15.42 6.73 1.61
CA LEU A 197 -15.99 7.28 2.83
C LEU A 197 -14.97 8.23 3.46
N VAL A 198 -15.40 9.43 3.80
CA VAL A 198 -14.61 10.39 4.60
C VAL A 198 -15.41 10.71 5.84
N TYR A 199 -14.85 10.44 7.01
CA TYR A 199 -15.52 10.60 8.30
C TYR A 199 -14.72 11.52 9.22
N LEU A 200 -15.38 12.52 9.79
CA LEU A 200 -14.82 13.33 10.86
C LEU A 200 -15.06 12.61 12.19
N ASP A 201 -14.04 11.90 12.65
CA ASP A 201 -14.03 11.21 13.92
C ASP A 201 -13.61 12.17 15.04
N LEU A 202 -14.58 12.71 15.77
CA LEU A 202 -14.33 13.56 16.95
C LEU A 202 -14.28 12.77 18.25
N ASP A 203 -14.60 11.48 18.19
CA ASP A 203 -14.84 10.62 19.35
C ASP A 203 -13.65 9.65 19.56
N HIS A 204 -12.68 9.65 18.66
CA HIS A 204 -11.45 8.87 18.77
C HIS A 204 -10.65 9.28 20.04
N PRO A 205 -10.15 8.30 20.82
CA PRO A 205 -9.53 8.56 22.13
C PRO A 205 -8.24 9.40 22.05
N GLU A 206 -7.57 9.42 20.90
CA GLU A 206 -6.32 10.16 20.68
C GLU A 206 -6.55 11.59 20.15
N GLY A 207 -7.80 12.02 20.05
CA GLY A 207 -8.18 13.34 19.54
C GLY A 207 -8.94 13.23 18.21
N PRO A 208 -9.29 14.36 17.61
CA PRO A 208 -10.07 14.35 16.38
C PRO A 208 -9.21 13.93 15.17
N PHE A 209 -9.79 13.11 14.30
CA PHE A 209 -9.18 12.70 13.03
C PHE A 209 -10.17 12.85 11.87
N LEU A 210 -9.62 13.04 10.67
CA LEU A 210 -10.36 12.81 9.44
C LEU A 210 -9.95 11.43 8.91
N ALA A 211 -10.88 10.48 8.97
CA ALA A 211 -10.68 9.12 8.50
C ALA A 211 -11.17 8.98 7.05
N VAL A 212 -10.34 8.38 6.19
CA VAL A 212 -10.65 8.12 4.78
C VAL A 212 -10.58 6.62 4.53
N ALA A 213 -11.62 6.05 3.95
CA ALA A 213 -11.69 4.65 3.58
C ALA A 213 -12.16 4.51 2.14
N VAL A 214 -11.56 3.57 1.40
CA VAL A 214 -11.98 3.23 0.04
C VAL A 214 -12.25 1.75 -0.01
N ARG A 215 -13.47 1.39 -0.44
CA ARG A 215 -13.92 0.01 -0.57
C ARG A 215 -14.19 -0.31 -2.04
N GLU A 216 -13.39 -1.22 -2.57
CA GLU A 216 -13.59 -1.81 -3.89
C GLU A 216 -14.89 -2.63 -3.94
N PRO A 217 -15.54 -2.74 -5.11
CA PRO A 217 -16.70 -3.59 -5.28
C PRO A 217 -16.41 -5.05 -4.92
N GLY A 218 -17.16 -5.58 -3.96
CA GLY A 218 -17.01 -6.97 -3.51
C GLY A 218 -15.97 -7.18 -2.42
N ALA A 219 -15.19 -6.17 -2.04
CA ALA A 219 -14.28 -6.25 -0.89
C ALA A 219 -15.06 -6.54 0.41
N ALA A 220 -14.50 -7.41 1.25
CA ALA A 220 -15.03 -7.69 2.58
C ALA A 220 -14.88 -6.45 3.47
N LEU A 221 -15.68 -6.33 4.55
CA LEU A 221 -15.61 -5.14 5.42
C LEU A 221 -14.28 -5.08 6.18
N GLU A 222 -13.74 -6.24 6.54
CA GLU A 222 -12.46 -6.46 7.23
C GLU A 222 -11.24 -6.10 6.37
N GLU A 223 -11.45 -5.92 5.06
CA GLU A 223 -10.42 -5.65 4.07
C GLU A 223 -10.25 -4.16 3.79
N ILE A 224 -11.14 -3.30 4.29
CA ILE A 224 -11.16 -1.90 3.92
C ILE A 224 -10.07 -1.15 4.71
N PRO A 225 -9.02 -0.64 4.05
CA PRO A 225 -8.02 0.16 4.74
C PRO A 225 -8.61 1.52 5.13
N VAL A 226 -8.18 2.02 6.29
CA VAL A 226 -8.54 3.35 6.78
C VAL A 226 -7.28 4.19 6.96
N THR A 227 -7.26 5.35 6.30
CA THR A 227 -6.23 6.37 6.46
C THR A 227 -6.74 7.44 7.42
N TYR A 228 -6.03 7.67 8.52
CA TYR A 228 -6.35 8.73 9.47
C TYR A 228 -5.43 9.94 9.23
N LEU A 229 -6.04 11.11 9.11
CA LEU A 229 -5.37 12.40 8.99
C LEU A 229 -5.63 13.18 10.27
N ASP A 230 -4.57 13.73 10.86
CA ASP A 230 -4.65 14.56 12.06
C ASP A 230 -4.92 16.03 11.69
N PHE A 231 -5.21 16.83 12.71
CA PHE A 231 -5.42 18.27 12.57
C PHE A 231 -4.37 19.04 13.38
N ASP A 232 -3.82 20.10 12.79
CA ASP A 232 -2.98 21.12 13.43
C ASP A 232 -1.70 20.59 14.11
N THR A 233 -1.12 19.50 13.58
CA THR A 233 0.16 18.95 14.09
C THR A 233 1.37 19.41 13.27
N GLY A 234 1.13 20.00 12.09
CA GLY A 234 2.16 20.35 11.13
C GLY A 234 2.82 19.14 10.45
N GLY A 235 2.27 17.93 10.65
CA GLY A 235 2.73 16.72 9.97
C GLY A 235 2.45 16.73 8.46
N TYR A 236 3.14 15.86 7.73
CA TYR A 236 2.96 15.71 6.28
C TYR A 236 1.53 15.30 5.90
N ALA A 237 0.86 14.49 6.74
CA ALA A 237 -0.51 14.03 6.56
C ALA A 237 -1.52 14.80 7.44
N SER A 238 -1.19 16.05 7.80
CA SER A 238 -1.99 16.88 8.71
C SER A 238 -2.76 17.97 7.98
N LEU A 239 -4.03 18.14 8.34
CA LEU A 239 -4.86 19.27 7.97
C LEU A 239 -4.54 20.47 8.86
N CYS A 240 -4.57 21.68 8.32
CA CYS A 240 -4.24 22.89 9.08
C CYS A 240 -5.45 23.49 9.80
N GLY A 241 -6.66 23.17 9.35
CA GLY A 241 -7.88 23.62 9.98
C GLY A 241 -8.10 22.99 11.36
N SER A 242 -9.00 23.59 12.13
CA SER A 242 -9.60 22.92 13.29
C SER A 242 -10.34 21.66 12.84
N ALA A 243 -10.55 20.70 13.74
CA ALA A 243 -11.33 19.48 13.53
C ALA A 243 -12.77 19.74 13.04
N ARG A 244 -12.92 19.91 11.73
CA ARG A 244 -14.17 20.18 11.02
C ARG A 244 -14.18 19.37 9.74
N MET A 245 -15.38 19.14 9.21
CA MET A 245 -15.50 18.47 7.93
C MET A 245 -14.89 19.33 6.83
N VAL A 246 -14.12 18.70 5.96
CA VAL A 246 -13.45 19.33 4.83
C VAL A 246 -14.31 19.24 3.58
N ASP A 247 -14.00 20.05 2.56
CA ASP A 247 -14.55 19.83 1.24
C ASP A 247 -13.89 18.57 0.62
N VAL A 248 -14.73 17.63 0.18
CA VAL A 248 -14.30 16.35 -0.39
C VAL A 248 -14.71 16.32 -1.85
N SER A 249 -13.71 16.30 -2.72
CA SER A 249 -13.90 16.19 -4.16
C SER A 249 -13.09 15.02 -4.72
N VAL A 250 -13.58 14.43 -5.81
CA VAL A 250 -12.83 13.44 -6.59
C VAL A 250 -12.43 14.12 -7.90
N VAL A 251 -11.15 14.07 -8.21
CA VAL A 251 -10.56 14.71 -9.38
C VAL A 251 -9.90 13.65 -10.23
N GLY A 252 -10.44 13.45 -11.44
CA GLY A 252 -9.93 12.46 -12.40
C GLY A 252 -8.91 13.02 -13.39
N ASP A 253 -8.31 12.09 -14.14
CA ASP A 253 -7.44 12.37 -15.29
C ASP A 253 -6.25 13.29 -15.01
N LEU A 254 -5.65 13.20 -13.82
CA LEU A 254 -4.44 13.94 -13.51
C LEU A 254 -3.26 13.46 -14.36
N GLU A 255 -2.39 14.39 -14.76
CA GLU A 255 -1.16 14.02 -15.47
C GLU A 255 -0.24 13.23 -14.52
N PRO A 256 0.47 12.18 -15.01
CA PRO A 256 1.36 11.38 -14.18
C PRO A 256 2.41 12.20 -13.44
N GLU A 257 2.93 13.24 -14.09
CA GLU A 257 3.87 14.19 -13.49
C GLU A 257 3.25 14.93 -12.31
N THR A 258 1.98 15.34 -12.41
CA THR A 258 1.28 15.99 -11.29
C THR A 258 1.11 15.05 -10.12
N VAL A 259 0.70 13.80 -10.36
CA VAL A 259 0.56 12.80 -9.30
C VAL A 259 1.90 12.54 -8.60
N ARG A 260 2.99 12.45 -9.37
CA ARG A 260 4.35 12.34 -8.83
C ARG A 260 4.76 13.56 -8.02
N ASP A 261 4.51 14.77 -8.52
CA ASP A 261 4.91 16.00 -7.84
C ASP A 261 4.15 16.17 -6.50
N LEU A 262 2.89 15.75 -6.46
CA LEU A 262 2.07 15.76 -5.24
C LEU A 262 2.50 14.72 -4.20
N THR A 263 2.96 13.55 -4.62
CA THR A 263 3.19 12.40 -3.73
C THR A 263 4.66 12.07 -3.49
N GLY A 264 5.56 12.57 -4.35
CA GLY A 264 6.95 12.12 -4.44
C GLY A 264 7.10 10.66 -4.92
N PHE A 265 6.02 9.99 -5.32
CA PHE A 265 6.01 8.56 -5.61
C PHE A 265 6.28 8.28 -7.10
N ASN A 266 7.29 7.46 -7.39
CA ASN A 266 7.80 7.25 -8.76
C ASN A 266 7.47 5.89 -9.39
N ALA A 267 7.04 4.89 -8.60
CA ALA A 267 6.65 3.56 -9.09
C ALA A 267 6.02 2.71 -7.97
N PRO A 268 5.00 1.86 -8.25
CA PRO A 268 4.20 1.77 -9.49
C PRO A 268 3.34 3.03 -9.74
N PRO A 269 2.74 3.20 -10.94
CA PRO A 269 1.85 4.33 -11.20
C PRO A 269 0.66 4.29 -10.23
N LEU A 270 0.39 5.41 -9.57
CA LEU A 270 -0.81 5.59 -8.76
C LEU A 270 -2.02 5.82 -9.68
N CYS A 271 -3.22 5.56 -9.16
CA CYS A 271 -4.45 5.95 -9.84
C CYS A 271 -4.42 7.45 -10.12
N ARG A 272 -4.80 7.84 -11.33
CA ARG A 272 -4.82 9.26 -11.75
C ARG A 272 -6.13 9.95 -11.36
N ILE A 273 -6.98 9.24 -10.64
CA ILE A 273 -8.19 9.72 -10.00
C ILE A 273 -7.87 9.84 -8.51
N GLY A 274 -7.85 11.06 -8.00
CA GLY A 274 -7.48 11.37 -6.62
C GLY A 274 -8.66 11.89 -5.81
N ILE A 275 -8.71 11.52 -4.54
CA ILE A 275 -9.58 12.16 -3.54
C ILE A 275 -8.84 13.41 -3.04
N ARG A 276 -9.42 14.58 -3.27
CA ARG A 276 -8.92 15.87 -2.80
C ARG A 276 -9.71 16.31 -1.57
N LEU A 277 -8.96 16.60 -0.51
CA LEU A 277 -9.47 17.08 0.77
C LEU A 277 -8.97 18.52 1.00
N ASP A 278 -9.91 19.46 1.11
CA ASP A 278 -9.60 20.89 1.23
C ASP A 278 -10.26 21.47 2.48
N ASP A 279 -9.42 21.93 3.41
CA ASP A 279 -9.85 22.56 4.65
C ASP A 279 -9.99 24.08 4.55
N GLY A 280 -9.66 24.67 3.39
CA GLY A 280 -9.70 26.11 3.12
C GLY A 280 -8.65 26.94 3.86
N MET A 281 -7.66 26.32 4.49
CA MET A 281 -6.63 26.99 5.30
C MET A 281 -5.23 26.79 4.71
N CYS A 282 -4.92 25.56 4.27
CA CYS A 282 -3.62 25.18 3.71
C CYS A 282 -3.78 24.52 2.33
N ASP A 283 -2.67 24.02 1.80
CA ASP A 283 -2.67 23.12 0.64
C ASP A 283 -3.57 21.92 0.89
N ALA A 284 -4.20 21.45 -0.18
CA ALA A 284 -5.09 20.31 -0.13
C ALA A 284 -4.30 19.02 0.09
N ILE A 285 -4.89 18.10 0.84
CA ILE A 285 -4.41 16.73 0.95
C ILE A 285 -5.02 15.92 -0.20
N TRP A 286 -4.18 15.12 -0.83
CA TRP A 286 -4.55 14.24 -1.93
C TRP A 286 -4.38 12.79 -1.52
N LEU A 287 -5.34 11.93 -1.85
CA LEU A 287 -5.24 10.49 -1.67
C LEU A 287 -5.42 9.79 -3.01
N PHE A 288 -4.49 8.90 -3.34
CA PHE A 288 -4.49 8.15 -4.59
C PHE A 288 -4.48 6.65 -4.31
N GLY A 289 -5.31 5.89 -5.02
CA GLY A 289 -5.27 4.43 -4.97
C GLY A 289 -3.95 3.91 -5.57
N ASN A 290 -3.33 2.95 -4.91
CA ASN A 290 -2.15 2.27 -5.42
C ASN A 290 -2.52 1.12 -6.35
N LEU A 291 -2.07 1.15 -7.61
CA LEU A 291 -2.43 0.17 -8.67
C LEU A 291 -1.62 -1.14 -8.62
N GLY A 292 -1.10 -1.52 -7.47
CA GLY A 292 -0.31 -2.74 -7.31
C GLY A 292 -1.15 -4.01 -7.54
N PRO A 293 -0.59 -5.11 -8.10
CA PRO A 293 -1.34 -6.34 -8.34
C PRO A 293 -1.51 -7.10 -7.03
N GLY A 294 -2.56 -6.77 -6.29
CA GLY A 294 -2.92 -7.39 -5.02
C GLY A 294 -3.88 -6.51 -4.25
N PHE A 295 -5.17 -6.64 -4.57
CA PHE A 295 -6.33 -5.97 -3.98
C PHE A 295 -6.21 -5.70 -2.49
N LEU A 296 -5.91 -4.43 -2.16
CA LEU A 296 -6.57 -3.54 -1.19
C LEU A 296 -6.13 -2.12 -1.58
N ALA A 297 -7.05 -1.16 -1.66
CA ALA A 297 -6.75 0.24 -1.98
C ALA A 297 -5.90 0.91 -0.89
N ASP A 298 -4.60 0.62 -0.82
CA ASP A 298 -3.66 1.37 0.02
C ASP A 298 -3.58 2.79 -0.56
N LEU A 299 -3.96 3.78 0.23
CA LEU A 299 -4.04 5.18 -0.19
C LEU A 299 -2.69 5.85 0.02
N VAL A 300 -2.13 6.40 -1.05
CA VAL A 300 -0.92 7.21 -0.99
C VAL A 300 -1.31 8.66 -0.78
N VAL A 301 -0.78 9.26 0.30
CA VAL A 301 -1.02 10.65 0.68
C VAL A 301 -0.03 11.56 -0.05
N GLY A 302 -0.56 12.56 -0.76
CA GLY A 302 0.16 13.65 -1.37
C GLY A 302 -0.33 15.01 -0.88
N ARG A 303 0.45 16.05 -1.17
CA ARG A 303 0.15 17.43 -0.82
C ARG A 303 0.65 18.35 -1.92
N ASN A 304 -0.12 19.40 -2.21
CA ASN A 304 0.27 20.42 -3.20
C ASN A 304 0.99 21.62 -2.55
#